data_AF-A0A0A0IGQ5-F1
#
_entry.id   AF-A0A0A0IGQ5-F1
#
_cell.length_a   1.000
_cell.length_b   1.000
_cell.length_c   1.000
_cell.angle_alpha   90.00
_cell.angle_beta   90.00
_cell.angle_gamma   90.00
#
_symmetry.space_group_name_H-M   'P 1'
#
loop_
_entity.id
_entity.type
_entity.pdbx_description
1 polymer ?
#
loop_
_entity_poly.entity_id
_entity_poly.type
_entity_poly.pdbx_seq_one_letter_code
_entity_poly.pdbx_strand_id
1 'polypeptide(L)' 'MNESKKIFTSIVRIKGSKHNVVPVKSSGPIEKDLLIECSKALSRIHIGAPIKAGDIICRNILNTGVDIICTRSICE' A
#
# COMPACT_ATOMS: atom_id res chain seq x y z
N MET A 1 24.38 2.45 12.45
CA MET A 1 22.99 2.90 12.66
C MET A 1 22.33 2.89 11.27
N ASN A 2 21.62 1.83 10.88
CA ASN A 2 21.08 1.70 9.51
C ASN A 2 19.85 2.59 9.36
N GLU A 3 20.07 3.83 8.91
CA GLU A 3 19.07 4.86 8.64
C GLU A 3 18.25 4.61 7.34
N SER A 4 18.27 3.37 6.83
CA SER A 4 17.82 3.02 5.47
C SER A 4 16.39 2.51 5.39
N LYS A 5 15.77 2.14 6.53
CA LYS A 5 14.40 1.62 6.55
C LYS A 5 13.41 2.68 7.02
N LYS A 6 12.33 2.88 6.26
CA LYS A 6 11.25 3.81 6.60
C LYS A 6 9.89 3.18 6.31
N ILE A 7 8.84 3.69 6.95
CA ILE A 7 7.48 3.31 6.60
C ILE A 7 7.19 3.84 5.20
N PHE A 8 6.96 2.92 4.27
CA PHE A 8 6.50 3.24 2.94
C PHE A 8 5.02 3.68 3.01
N THR A 9 4.73 4.85 2.46
CA THR A 9 3.38 5.39 2.29
C THR A 9 3.14 5.71 0.82
N SER A 10 1.98 5.34 0.31
CA SER A 10 1.64 5.54 -1.10
C SER A 10 0.13 5.53 -1.31
N ILE A 11 -0.29 5.50 -2.56
CA ILE A 11 -1.69 5.47 -2.98
C ILE A 11 -1.91 4.30 -3.95
N VAL A 12 -3.08 3.68 -3.87
CA VAL A 12 -3.51 2.61 -4.79
C VAL A 12 -4.81 3.02 -5.46
N ARG A 13 -4.98 2.64 -6.72
CA ARG A 13 -6.20 2.94 -7.48
C ARG A 13 -7.36 2.09 -6.97
N ILE A 14 -8.50 2.73 -6.74
CA ILE A 14 -9.75 2.06 -6.38
C ILE A 14 -10.80 2.24 -7.47
N LYS A 15 -11.54 1.16 -7.74
CA LYS A 15 -12.68 1.14 -8.66
C LYS A 15 -13.97 0.96 -7.87
N GLY A 16 -15.04 1.56 -8.39
CA GLY A 16 -16.36 1.45 -7.78
C GLY A 16 -16.56 2.35 -6.56
N SER A 17 -15.76 3.41 -6.39
CA SER A 17 -15.99 4.41 -5.35
C SER A 17 -15.96 5.83 -5.94
N LYS A 18 -16.47 6.81 -5.19
CA LYS A 18 -16.34 8.24 -5.55
C LYS A 18 -14.89 8.71 -5.65
N HIS A 19 -13.98 8.05 -4.94
CA HIS A 19 -12.55 8.35 -4.97
C HIS A 19 -11.84 7.51 -6.04
N ASN A 20 -10.82 8.09 -6.69
CA ASN A 20 -10.02 7.37 -7.69
C ASN A 20 -8.87 6.59 -7.06
N VAL A 21 -8.46 6.94 -5.84
CA VAL A 21 -7.34 6.34 -5.12
C VAL A 21 -7.62 6.27 -3.62
N VAL A 22 -6.94 5.34 -2.94
CA VAL A 22 -6.94 5.22 -1.48
C VAL A 22 -5.51 5.30 -0.95
N PRO A 23 -5.27 5.96 0.19
CA PRO A 23 -3.98 5.92 0.85
C PRO A 23 -3.70 4.54 1.44
N VAL A 24 -2.46 4.10 1.28
CA VAL A 24 -1.92 2.87 1.84
C VAL A 24 -0.61 3.14 2.56
N LYS A 25 -0.29 2.30 3.53
CA LYS A 25 1.02 2.26 4.18
C LYS A 25 1.52 0.83 4.28
N SER A 26 2.82 0.68 4.43
CA SER A 26 3.41 -0.60 4.83
C SER A 26 3.11 -0.93 6.28
N SER A 27 2.98 -2.23 6.59
CA SER A 27 2.81 -2.72 7.97
C SER A 27 4.09 -2.56 8.80
N GLY A 28 5.25 -2.46 8.15
CA GLY A 28 6.55 -2.27 8.79
C GLY A 28 7.56 -1.54 7.89
N PRO A 29 8.77 -1.28 8.40
CA PRO A 29 9.78 -0.52 7.68
C PRO A 29 10.31 -1.27 6.44
N ILE A 30 10.37 -0.58 5.30
CA ILE A 30 10.92 -1.09 4.04
C ILE A 30 12.23 -0.37 3.72
N GLU A 31 13.20 -1.08 3.14
CA GLU A 31 14.46 -0.51 2.66
C GLU A 31 14.21 0.57 1.60
N LYS A 32 14.95 1.67 1.68
CA LYS A 32 14.80 2.84 0.80
C LYS A 32 14.89 2.48 -0.68
N ASP A 33 15.76 1.54 -1.03
CA ASP A 33 16.02 1.12 -2.40
C ASP A 33 14.82 0.38 -3.01
N LEU A 34 13.96 -0.23 -2.17
CA LEU A 34 12.77 -0.94 -2.59
C LEU A 34 11.54 -0.04 -2.73
N LEU A 35 11.57 1.20 -2.21
CA LEU A 35 10.39 2.08 -2.21
C LEU A 35 9.90 2.39 -3.64
N ILE A 36 10.83 2.57 -4.58
CA ILE A 36 10.50 2.81 -5.99
C ILE A 36 9.84 1.57 -6.62
N GLU A 37 10.39 0.39 -6.35
CA GLU A 37 9.84 -0.87 -6.87
C GLU A 37 8.48 -1.21 -6.23
N CYS A 38 8.30 -0.93 -4.94
CA CYS A 38 7.01 -1.05 -4.27
C CYS A 38 5.96 -0.15 -4.93
N SER A 39 6.31 1.10 -5.24
CA SER A 39 5.43 2.03 -5.95
C SER A 39 5.06 1.51 -7.35
N LYS A 40 6.03 1.01 -8.11
CA LYS A 40 5.77 0.40 -9.43
C LYS A 40 4.83 -0.80 -9.32
N ALA A 41 5.05 -1.68 -8.35
CA ALA A 41 4.17 -2.83 -8.12
C ALA A 41 2.74 -2.40 -7.78
N LEU A 42 2.57 -1.44 -6.88
CA LEU A 42 1.27 -0.92 -6.48
C LEU A 42 0.54 -0.18 -7.62
N SER A 43 1.28 0.46 -8.53
CA SER A 43 0.67 1.17 -9.67
C SER A 43 -0.12 0.25 -10.61
N ARG A 44 0.19 -1.05 -10.62
CA ARG A 44 -0.52 -2.06 -11.41
C ARG A 44 -1.73 -2.65 -10.67
N ILE A 45 -1.80 -2.48 -9.35
CA ILE A 45 -2.86 -3.01 -8.51
C ILE A 45 -4.07 -2.07 -8.55
N HIS A 46 -5.24 -2.65 -8.74
CA HIS A 46 -6.53 -1.98 -8.64
C HIS A 46 -7.39 -2.73 -7.63
N ILE A 47 -7.92 -2.01 -6.66
CA ILE A 47 -8.79 -2.55 -5.63
C ILE A 47 -10.24 -2.15 -5.91
N GLY A 48 -11.20 -2.93 -5.40
CA GLY A 48 -12.62 -2.59 -5.45
C GLY A 48 -13.11 -2.08 -4.10
N ALA A 49 -14.15 -1.25 -4.12
CA ALA A 49 -14.96 -0.99 -2.92
C ALA A 49 -15.88 -2.19 -2.60
N PRO A 50 -16.28 -2.38 -1.32
CA PRO A 50 -15.88 -1.62 -0.14
C PRO A 50 -14.51 -2.09 0.43
N ILE A 51 -13.77 -1.16 1.02
CA ILE A 51 -12.49 -1.42 1.71
C ILE A 51 -12.49 -0.75 3.08
N LYS A 52 -11.86 -1.36 4.07
CA LYS A 52 -11.73 -0.81 5.43
C LYS A 52 -10.29 -0.44 5.73
N ALA A 53 -10.12 0.55 6.60
CA ALA A 53 -8.82 0.83 7.19
C ALA A 53 -8.32 -0.42 7.95
N GLY A 54 -7.09 -0.84 7.66
CA GLY A 54 -6.51 -2.09 8.15
C GLY A 54 -6.54 -3.23 7.14
N ASP A 55 -7.31 -3.13 6.05
CA ASP A 55 -7.34 -4.17 5.03
C ASP A 55 -6.00 -4.30 4.32
N ILE A 56 -5.57 -5.54 4.10
CA ILE A 56 -4.31 -5.84 3.42
C ILE A 56 -4.55 -5.84 1.91
N ILE A 57 -3.93 -4.87 1.23
CA ILE A 57 -4.00 -4.69 -0.22
C ILE A 57 -3.03 -5.61 -0.95
N CYS A 58 -1.83 -5.79 -0.39
CA CYS A 58 -0.81 -6.67 -0.95
C CYS A 58 -0.03 -7.32 0.20
N ARG A 59 -0.03 -8.65 0.24
CA ARG A 59 0.75 -9.41 1.22
C ARG A 59 2.17 -9.63 0.71
N ASN A 60 3.15 -9.54 1.62
CA ASN A 60 4.56 -9.83 1.36
C ASN A 60 5.11 -9.10 0.10
N ILE A 61 5.00 -7.78 0.09
CA ILE A 61 5.39 -6.96 -1.08
C ILE A 61 6.86 -7.21 -1.44
N LEU A 62 7.13 -7.56 -2.70
CA LEU A 62 8.48 -7.89 -3.20
C LEU A 62 9.24 -8.94 -2.37
N ASN A 63 8.51 -9.86 -1.73
CA ASN A 63 9.10 -10.89 -0.85
C ASN A 63 9.90 -10.33 0.34
N THR A 64 9.51 -9.15 0.85
CA THR A 64 10.19 -8.46 1.96
C THR A 64 9.73 -8.90 3.37
N GLY A 65 8.66 -9.69 3.45
CA GLY A 65 7.95 -10.02 4.69
C GLY A 65 7.04 -8.90 5.20
N VAL A 66 6.87 -7.82 4.44
CA VAL A 66 6.06 -6.65 4.80
C VAL A 66 4.78 -6.60 3.96
N ASP A 67 3.67 -6.21 4.59
CA ASP A 67 2.38 -6.08 3.91
C ASP A 67 2.07 -4.62 3.60
N ILE A 68 1.23 -4.38 2.60
CA ILE A 68 0.67 -3.07 2.30
C ILE A 68 -0.78 -3.04 2.79
N ILE A 69 -1.07 -2.13 3.70
CA ILE A 69 -2.36 -1.98 4.36
C ILE A 69 -3.02 -0.65 4.00
N CYS A 70 -4.34 -0.67 3.89
CA CYS A 70 -5.14 0.51 3.67
C CYS A 70 -5.28 1.32 4.98
N THR A 71 -5.23 2.65 4.89
CA THR A 71 -5.40 3.53 6.05
C THR A 71 -6.72 4.28 6.07
N ARG A 72 -7.55 4.13 5.03
CA ARG A 72 -8.83 4.82 4.90
C ARG A 72 -9.92 3.82 4.53
N SER A 73 -11.04 3.87 5.25
CA SER A 73 -12.22 3.11 4.89
C SER A 73 -12.98 3.81 3.74
N ILE A 74 -13.40 3.03 2.75
CA ILE A 74 -14.26 3.42 1.64
C ILE A 74 -15.43 2.43 1.62
N CYS A 75 -16.63 2.90 1.95
CA CYS A 75 -17.83 2.08 2.08
C CYS A 75 -18.75 2.12 0.85
N GLU A 76 -18.39 2.92 -0.16
CA GLU A 76 -19.22 3.25 -1.33
C GLU A 76 -18.61 2.72 -2.62
#